data_AF-A0A9X1HCV4-F1
#
_entry.id   AF-A0A9X1HCV4-F1
#
_cell.length_a   1.000
_cell.length_b   1.000
_cell.length_c   1.000
_cell.angle_alpha   90.00
_cell.angle_beta   90.00
_cell.angle_gamma   90.00
#
_symmetry.space_group_name_H-M   'P 1'
#
loop_
_entity.id
_entity.type
_entity.pdbx_description
1 polymer ?
#
loop_
_entity_poly.entity_id
_entity_poly.type
_entity_poly.pdbx_seq_one_letter_code
_entity_poly.pdbx_strand_id
1 'polypeptide(L)'
;MPFPIDVKYIIEAEEELGLEFPPLFKEKMIEENGGEAQTEDDDWNLYPFFDKSDRKRISRTCNHIILETKQVKEWGNFPLNAIAIGGNGCGDQLILLPSKNDKILDDIVYFWCHETGKIQKVAENIQELIEE
;
A
#
# COMPACT_ATOMS: atom_id res chain seq x y z
N MET A 1 -1.66 5.96 14.70
CA MET A 1 -1.87 4.68 15.42
C MET A 1 -2.62 3.70 14.54
N PRO A 2 -1.90 2.82 13.84
CA PRO A 2 -2.52 1.67 13.18
C PRO A 2 -3.19 0.76 14.22
N PHE A 3 -4.01 -0.16 13.74
CA PHE A 3 -4.72 -1.12 14.60
C PHE A 3 -4.95 -2.42 13.84
N PRO A 4 -5.16 -3.54 14.54
CA PRO A 4 -5.34 -4.82 13.87
C PRO A 4 -6.61 -4.85 13.00
N ILE A 5 -6.51 -5.48 11.84
CA ILE A 5 -7.63 -5.72 10.92
C ILE A 5 -7.93 -7.21 10.78
N ASP A 6 -9.21 -7.52 10.54
CA ASP A 6 -9.66 -8.85 10.19
C ASP A 6 -9.25 -9.21 8.76
N VAL A 7 -8.64 -10.39 8.58
CA VAL A 7 -8.10 -10.90 7.29
C VAL A 7 -9.14 -10.84 6.18
N LYS A 8 -10.43 -10.99 6.50
CA LYS A 8 -11.51 -10.90 5.50
C LYS A 8 -11.50 -9.59 4.70
N TYR A 9 -11.10 -8.47 5.30
CA TYR A 9 -11.08 -7.17 4.62
C TYR A 9 -9.86 -7.02 3.69
N ILE A 10 -8.78 -7.75 3.99
CA ILE A 10 -7.64 -7.87 3.08
C ILE A 10 -8.06 -8.70 1.87
N ILE A 11 -8.74 -9.83 2.08
CA ILE A 11 -9.27 -10.69 1.01
C ILE A 11 -10.27 -9.92 0.13
N GLU A 12 -11.20 -9.16 0.73
CA GLU A 12 -12.12 -8.29 -0.02
C GLU A 12 -11.35 -7.32 -0.94
N ALA A 13 -10.23 -6.77 -0.47
CA ALA A 13 -9.41 -5.87 -1.27
C ALA A 13 -8.65 -6.58 -2.38
N GLU A 14 -8.12 -7.78 -2.12
CA GLU A 14 -7.48 -8.63 -3.14
C GLU A 14 -8.47 -9.00 -4.25
N GLU A 15 -9.71 -9.39 -3.89
CA GLU A 15 -10.79 -9.70 -4.82
C GLU A 15 -11.19 -8.49 -5.68
N GLU A 16 -11.29 -7.30 -5.07
CA GLU A 16 -11.62 -6.07 -5.80
C GLU A 16 -10.50 -5.62 -6.75
N LEU A 17 -9.25 -5.80 -6.36
CA LEU A 17 -8.08 -5.46 -7.17
C LEU A 17 -7.77 -6.53 -8.23
N GLY A 18 -8.23 -7.77 -8.04
CA GLY A 18 -7.85 -8.92 -8.85
C GLY A 18 -6.37 -9.30 -8.68
N LEU A 19 -5.75 -8.89 -7.57
CA LEU A 19 -4.34 -9.08 -7.25
C LEU A 19 -4.20 -9.52 -5.79
N GLU A 20 -3.23 -10.38 -5.51
CA GLU A 20 -2.89 -10.82 -4.17
C GLU A 20 -1.70 -10.03 -3.62
N PHE A 21 -1.78 -9.62 -2.35
CA PHE A 21 -0.67 -8.98 -1.65
C PHE A 21 0.36 -10.00 -1.18
N PRO A 22 1.66 -9.62 -1.11
CA PRO A 22 2.69 -10.50 -0.61
C PRO A 22 2.45 -10.88 0.86
N PRO A 23 2.84 -12.10 1.28
CA PRO A 23 2.60 -12.58 2.65
C PRO A 23 3.15 -11.64 3.73
N LEU A 24 4.37 -11.12 3.56
CA LEU A 24 5.01 -10.22 4.54
C LEU A 24 4.22 -8.91 4.72
N PHE A 25 3.68 -8.37 3.63
CA PHE A 25 2.82 -7.18 3.69
C PHE A 25 1.51 -7.48 4.40
N LYS A 26 0.90 -8.65 4.14
CA LYS A 26 -0.32 -9.05 4.82
C LYS A 26 -0.12 -9.23 6.31
N GLU A 27 0.92 -9.95 6.73
CA GLU A 27 1.25 -10.16 8.15
C GLU A 27 1.35 -8.83 8.89
N LYS A 28 2.14 -7.90 8.33
CA LYS A 28 2.28 -6.55 8.86
C LYS A 28 0.94 -5.80 8.96
N MET A 29 0.12 -5.85 7.92
CA MET A 29 -1.15 -5.11 7.88
C MET A 29 -2.23 -5.73 8.75
N ILE A 30 -2.16 -7.03 9.04
CA ILE A 30 -3.04 -7.73 9.98
C ILE A 30 -2.79 -7.22 11.40
N GLU A 31 -1.53 -7.07 11.80
CA GLU A 31 -1.16 -6.55 13.11
C GLU A 31 -1.40 -5.05 13.20
N GLU A 32 -0.99 -4.32 12.17
CA GLU A 32 -1.04 -2.87 12.10
C GLU A 32 -1.57 -2.41 10.74
N ASN A 33 -2.88 -2.22 10.65
CA ASN A 33 -3.53 -1.76 9.43
C ASN A 33 -3.24 -0.28 9.15
N GLY A 34 -2.37 -0.03 8.18
CA GLY A 34 -1.77 1.28 7.91
C GLY A 34 -0.58 1.52 8.84
N GLY A 35 -0.22 2.77 9.12
CA GLY A 35 0.93 3.09 9.97
C GLY A 35 2.00 3.83 9.19
N GLU A 36 3.22 3.84 9.71
CA GLU A 36 4.32 4.62 9.16
C GLU A 36 5.39 3.68 8.63
N ALA A 37 6.05 4.10 7.55
CA ALA A 37 7.22 3.45 6.99
C ALA A 37 8.26 4.54 6.69
N GLN A 38 9.53 4.20 6.76
CA GLN A 38 10.63 5.16 6.62
C GLN A 38 11.61 4.68 5.58
N THR A 39 12.08 5.63 4.78
CA THR A 39 13.20 5.45 3.84
C THR A 39 14.32 6.39 4.26
N GLU A 40 15.50 6.28 3.64
CA GLU A 40 16.61 7.20 3.92
C GLU A 40 16.24 8.69 3.70
N ASP A 41 15.31 8.95 2.78
CA ASP A 41 14.99 10.30 2.31
C ASP A 41 13.66 10.85 2.85
N ASP A 42 12.69 9.98 3.20
CA ASP A 42 11.30 10.38 3.49
C ASP A 42 10.60 9.45 4.50
N ASP A 43 9.62 10.04 5.20
CA ASP A 43 8.60 9.37 6.01
C ASP A 43 7.32 9.11 5.20
N TRP A 44 6.80 7.91 5.32
CA TRP A 44 5.68 7.41 4.52
C TRP A 44 4.52 7.01 5.41
N ASN A 45 3.31 7.40 5.02
CA ASN A 45 2.08 6.94 5.67
C ASN A 45 1.47 5.81 4.84
N LEU A 46 1.43 4.60 5.39
CA LEU A 46 0.85 3.44 4.76
C LEU A 46 -0.67 3.52 4.73
N TYR A 47 -1.24 3.19 3.56
CA TYR A 47 -2.67 3.18 3.35
C TYR A 47 -3.31 1.94 3.97
N PRO A 48 -4.30 2.13 4.87
CA PRO A 48 -4.98 1.00 5.48
C PRO A 48 -5.85 0.24 4.47
N PHE A 49 -6.16 -1.01 4.78
CA PHE A 49 -7.30 -1.72 4.22
C PHE A 49 -8.61 -1.19 4.81
N PHE A 50 -9.66 -1.20 4.01
CA PHE A 50 -10.95 -0.63 4.39
C PHE A 50 -11.66 -1.51 5.41
N ASP A 51 -11.72 -1.05 6.66
CA ASP A 51 -12.33 -1.79 7.76
C ASP A 51 -13.77 -1.32 7.99
N LYS A 52 -14.72 -2.19 7.63
CA LYS A 52 -16.16 -1.91 7.70
C LYS A 52 -16.81 -2.39 9.01
N SER A 53 -16.03 -2.82 10.01
CA SER A 53 -16.57 -3.46 11.22
C SER A 53 -17.38 -2.50 12.11
N ASP A 54 -16.97 -1.23 12.20
CA ASP A 54 -17.71 -0.20 12.92
C ASP A 54 -17.51 1.20 12.33
N ARG A 55 -18.39 2.14 12.71
CA ARG A 55 -18.38 3.51 12.16
C ARG A 55 -17.08 4.27 12.39
N LYS A 56 -16.40 4.07 13.53
CA LYS A 56 -15.10 4.70 13.80
C LYS A 56 -14.02 4.11 12.91
N ARG A 57 -13.99 2.79 12.74
CA ARG A 57 -13.04 2.10 11.85
C ARG A 57 -13.22 2.49 10.39
N ILE A 58 -14.47 2.59 9.91
CA ILE A 58 -14.79 3.11 8.57
C ILE A 58 -14.23 4.52 8.39
N SER A 59 -14.47 5.42 9.35
CA SER A 59 -13.99 6.80 9.26
C SER A 59 -12.48 6.92 9.28
N ARG A 60 -11.77 5.98 9.93
CA ARG A 60 -10.30 6.00 10.03
C ARG A 60 -9.61 5.32 8.85
N THR A 61 -10.32 4.46 8.13
CA THR A 61 -9.82 3.71 6.97
C THR A 61 -10.48 4.15 5.67
N CYS A 62 -11.17 5.29 5.65
CA CYS A 62 -11.86 5.76 4.44
C CYS A 62 -10.87 6.03 3.30
N ASN A 63 -9.68 6.52 3.63
CA ASN A 63 -8.54 6.70 2.73
C ASN A 63 -7.76 5.37 2.61
N HIS A 64 -8.43 4.34 2.10
CA HIS A 64 -7.88 2.99 2.01
C HIS A 64 -7.08 2.78 0.73
N ILE A 65 -6.25 1.73 0.75
CA ILE A 65 -5.32 1.33 -0.31
C ILE A 65 -5.94 1.31 -1.72
N ILE A 66 -7.17 0.82 -1.86
CA ILE A 66 -7.87 0.76 -3.16
C ILE A 66 -8.25 2.15 -3.65
N LEU A 67 -8.82 2.99 -2.77
CA LEU A 67 -9.24 4.34 -3.13
C LEU A 67 -8.04 5.21 -3.50
N GLU A 68 -6.98 5.14 -2.72
CA GLU A 68 -5.73 5.87 -2.99
C GLU A 68 -5.10 5.39 -4.30
N THR A 69 -5.01 4.06 -4.51
CA THR A 69 -4.52 3.50 -5.77
C THR A 69 -5.34 3.96 -6.98
N LYS A 70 -6.67 4.01 -6.87
CA LYS A 70 -7.54 4.50 -7.96
C LYS A 70 -7.29 5.99 -8.25
N GLN A 71 -7.14 6.82 -7.22
CA GLN A 71 -6.85 8.25 -7.38
C GLN A 71 -5.51 8.49 -8.08
N VAL A 72 -4.43 7.81 -7.65
CA VAL A 72 -3.11 8.01 -8.25
C VAL A 72 -3.07 7.47 -9.70
N LYS A 73 -3.83 6.41 -10.01
CA LYS A 73 -3.99 5.90 -11.38
C LYS A 73 -4.55 6.95 -12.36
N GLU A 74 -5.32 7.94 -11.88
CA GLU A 74 -5.85 9.01 -12.74
C GLU A 74 -4.77 10.04 -13.14
N TRP A 75 -3.60 10.06 -12.50
CA TRP A 75 -2.54 11.05 -12.76
C TRP A 75 -1.72 10.77 -14.03
N GLY A 76 -2.05 9.70 -14.78
CA GLY A 76 -1.53 9.42 -16.13
C GLY A 76 -0.14 8.79 -16.20
N ASN A 77 0.74 9.06 -15.22
CA ASN A 77 2.11 8.52 -15.16
C ASN A 77 2.27 7.34 -14.19
N PHE A 78 1.19 6.92 -13.55
CA PHE A 78 1.20 5.81 -12.60
C PHE A 78 1.11 4.46 -13.33
N PRO A 79 1.86 3.42 -12.92
CA PRO A 79 1.81 2.14 -13.61
C PRO A 79 0.44 1.46 -13.46
N LEU A 80 -0.12 0.97 -14.56
CA LEU A 80 -1.46 0.36 -14.61
C LEU A 80 -1.66 -0.77 -13.60
N ASN A 81 -0.64 -1.62 -13.43
CA ASN A 81 -0.69 -2.78 -12.55
C ASN A 81 -0.07 -2.53 -11.17
N ALA A 82 0.41 -1.31 -10.89
CA ALA A 82 0.92 -0.97 -9.57
C ALA A 82 -0.24 -0.77 -8.57
N ILE A 83 0.06 -1.04 -7.31
CA ILE A 83 -0.79 -0.71 -6.16
C ILE A 83 -0.02 0.28 -5.29
N ALA A 84 -0.63 1.42 -4.99
CA ALA A 84 -0.08 2.39 -4.06
C ALA A 84 -0.34 1.91 -2.63
N ILE A 85 0.73 1.76 -1.85
CA ILE A 85 0.68 1.23 -0.48
C ILE A 85 0.89 2.30 0.59
N GLY A 86 1.37 3.48 0.21
CA GLY A 86 1.53 4.61 1.12
C GLY A 86 2.05 5.86 0.41
N GLY A 87 1.96 7.01 1.08
CA GLY A 87 2.39 8.30 0.52
C GLY A 87 3.11 9.17 1.54
N ASN A 88 4.00 10.06 1.05
CA ASN A 88 4.76 11.02 1.87
C ASN A 88 4.01 12.35 2.09
N GLY A 89 2.81 12.51 1.53
CA GLY A 89 2.01 13.74 1.61
C GLY A 89 2.39 14.83 0.59
N CYS A 90 3.44 14.62 -0.20
CA CYS A 90 3.88 15.52 -1.27
C CYS A 90 3.46 15.05 -2.67
N GLY A 91 2.76 13.91 -2.77
CA GLY A 91 2.26 13.33 -4.02
C GLY A 91 2.98 12.04 -4.41
N ASP A 92 4.21 11.84 -3.93
CA ASP A 92 4.95 10.60 -4.18
C ASP A 92 4.33 9.42 -3.44
N GLN A 93 4.57 8.23 -3.98
CA GLN A 93 3.92 7.00 -3.53
C GLN A 93 4.93 5.87 -3.35
N LEU A 94 4.75 5.09 -2.28
CA LEU A 94 5.26 3.73 -2.24
C LEU A 94 4.30 2.85 -3.02
N ILE A 95 4.86 1.99 -3.87
CA ILE A 95 4.10 1.09 -4.73
C ILE A 95 4.63 -0.34 -4.65
N LEU A 96 3.72 -1.28 -4.83
CA LEU A 96 4.03 -2.67 -5.16
C LEU A 96 3.73 -2.93 -6.62
N LEU A 97 4.59 -3.71 -7.27
CA LEU A 97 4.43 -4.14 -8.65
C LEU A 97 4.06 -5.62 -8.71
N PRO A 98 3.32 -6.07 -9.72
CA PRO A 98 3.03 -7.48 -9.91
C PRO A 98 4.32 -8.26 -10.19
N SER A 99 4.41 -9.46 -9.61
CA SER A 99 5.40 -10.46 -9.97
C SER A 99 5.14 -10.99 -11.39
N LYS A 100 6.05 -11.85 -11.90
CA LYS A 100 5.98 -12.44 -13.25
C LYS A 100 4.67 -13.15 -13.62
N ASN A 101 3.85 -13.51 -12.64
CA ASN A 101 2.57 -14.20 -12.86
C ASN A 101 1.37 -13.23 -12.97
N ASP A 102 1.59 -11.91 -12.90
CA ASP A 102 0.58 -10.83 -13.00
C ASP A 102 -0.63 -10.92 -12.04
N LYS A 103 -0.59 -11.84 -11.07
CA LYS A 103 -1.64 -12.07 -10.07
C LYS A 103 -1.23 -11.76 -8.65
N ILE A 104 0.07 -11.87 -8.36
CA ILE A 104 0.61 -11.71 -7.02
C ILE A 104 1.59 -10.53 -7.09
N LEU A 105 1.43 -9.57 -6.19
CA LEU A 105 2.36 -8.46 -6.00
C LEU A 105 3.69 -8.98 -5.44
N ASP A 106 4.79 -8.43 -5.93
CA ASP A 106 6.13 -8.73 -5.43
C ASP A 106 6.31 -8.14 -4.03
N ASP A 107 7.21 -8.73 -3.22
CA ASP A 107 7.58 -8.21 -1.91
C ASP A 107 8.33 -6.87 -2.05
N ILE A 108 9.02 -6.67 -3.17
CA ILE A 108 9.86 -5.50 -3.42
C ILE A 108 9.02 -4.23 -3.39
N VAL A 109 9.44 -3.30 -2.53
CA VAL A 109 8.82 -1.98 -2.40
C VAL A 109 9.56 -0.99 -3.30
N TYR A 110 8.79 -0.24 -4.08
CA TYR A 110 9.29 0.80 -4.95
C TYR A 110 8.76 2.17 -4.55
N PHE A 111 9.59 3.18 -4.70
CA PHE A 111 9.22 4.59 -4.72
C PHE A 111 8.78 4.99 -6.13
N TRP A 112 7.68 5.71 -6.23
CA TRP A 112 7.21 6.36 -7.45
C TRP A 112 7.15 7.88 -7.27
N CYS A 113 7.87 8.59 -8.14
CA CYS A 113 7.90 10.05 -8.17
C CYS A 113 6.76 10.59 -9.02
N HIS A 114 5.88 11.40 -8.44
CA HIS A 114 4.71 11.93 -9.14
C HIS A 114 5.06 12.93 -10.25
N GLU A 115 6.14 13.70 -10.09
CA GLU A 115 6.58 14.69 -11.08
C GLU A 115 7.17 14.05 -12.33
N THR A 116 7.91 12.95 -12.18
CA THR A 116 8.70 12.35 -13.25
C THR A 116 8.15 11.01 -13.75
N GLY A 117 7.26 10.37 -12.98
CA GLY A 117 6.77 9.02 -13.22
C GLY A 117 7.82 7.92 -13.03
N LYS A 118 9.00 8.26 -12.49
CA LYS A 118 10.10 7.30 -12.29
C LYS A 118 9.80 6.39 -11.11
N ILE A 119 10.17 5.13 -11.27
CA ILE A 119 10.08 4.10 -10.24
C ILE A 119 11.50 3.72 -9.82
N GLN A 120 11.75 3.70 -8.52
CA GLN A 120 13.02 3.28 -7.93
C GLN A 120 12.77 2.26 -6.83
N LYS A 121 13.58 1.21 -6.78
CA LYS A 121 13.54 0.26 -5.67
C LYS A 121 14.07 0.92 -4.40
N VAL A 122 13.33 0.79 -3.30
CA VAL A 122 13.72 1.32 -1.99
C VAL A 122 13.93 0.24 -0.94
N ALA A 123 13.26 -0.91 -1.06
CA ALA A 123 13.43 -2.04 -0.15
C ALA A 123 13.12 -3.39 -0.83
N GLU A 124 13.66 -4.48 -0.29
CA GLU A 124 13.31 -5.85 -0.71
C GLU A 124 11.92 -6.28 -0.21
N ASN A 125 11.46 -5.71 0.91
CA ASN A 125 10.17 -6.00 1.51
C ASN A 125 9.75 -4.87 2.46
N ILE A 126 8.49 -4.89 2.93
CA ILE A 126 7.95 -3.85 3.80
C ILE A 126 8.60 -3.79 5.19
N GLN A 127 9.16 -4.91 5.69
CA GLN A 127 9.76 -4.95 7.03
C GLN A 127 11.07 -4.16 7.08
N GLU A 128 11.79 -4.02 5.96
CA GLU A 128 12.99 -3.17 5.89
C GLU A 128 12.67 -1.68 6.05
N LEU A 129 11.42 -1.29 5.84
CA LEU A 129 10.96 0.10 5.92
C LEU A 129 10.27 0.44 7.23
N ILE A 130 10.14 -0.51 8.16
CA ILE A 130 9.45 -0.30 9.43
C ILE A 130 10.47 -0.54 10.54
N GLU A 131 10.71 0.46 11.39
CA GLU A 131 11.55 0.30 12.58
C GLU A 131 10.85 -0.61 13.60
N GLU A 132 11.58 -1.56 14.20
CA GLU A 132 11.12 -2.43 15.32
C GLU A 132 10.84 -1.66 16.61
#